data_AF-A0A8X6FPK3-F1
#
_entry.id   AF-A0A8X6FPK3-F1
#
_cell.length_a   1.000
_cell.length_b   1.000
_cell.length_c   1.000
_cell.angle_alpha   90.00
_cell.angle_beta   90.00
_cell.angle_gamma   90.00
#
_symmetry.space_group_name_H-M   'P 1'
#
loop_
_entity.id
_entity.type
_entity.pdbx_description
1 polymer ?
#
loop_
_entity_poly.entity_id
_entity_poly.type
_entity_poly.pdbx_seq_one_letter_code
_entity_poly.pdbx_strand_id
1 'polypeptide(L)'
;MRRKRRRLSILLLKLQFLSPCTEERIFNLLMPVIFLIHGVAAITLTILCDKKIASTAYAFGIEVESYWAQIMLIFFKDYIYFFTYPVFPGLTAVVYCTICARCSNSIRNLTRKISTYSPEQFGPSEQIKVLRYKAKIDEILKITQEIFSAPSFCWIVASSVSCYSMLGLYLMSRLQGIPLIEGASFGIISFLCLIVPLWIAGTLPVELNKLKETLYEKAYLRWISFKFPSEQNSRREILDKSDFTFTGCDIISYRRSSPFLIVGSLVTYTVLIISMPEI
;
A
#
# COMPACT_ATOMS: atom_id res chain seq x y z
N MET A 1 -11.01 -5.01 19.86
CA MET A 1 -11.23 -5.54 18.49
C MET A 1 -12.61 -5.26 17.89
N ARG A 2 -13.75 -5.39 18.60
CA ARG A 2 -15.12 -5.19 18.05
C ARG A 2 -15.32 -3.85 17.31
N ARG A 3 -14.77 -2.75 17.83
CA ARG A 3 -14.88 -1.40 17.22
C ARG A 3 -14.19 -1.29 15.85
N LYS A 4 -12.99 -1.87 15.68
CA LYS A 4 -12.26 -1.87 14.39
C LYS A 4 -12.95 -2.75 13.35
N ARG A 5 -13.48 -3.92 13.76
CA ARG A 5 -14.26 -4.80 12.87
C ARG A 5 -15.52 -4.10 12.34
N ARG A 6 -16.26 -3.43 13.22
CA ARG A 6 -17.45 -2.64 12.82
C ARG A 6 -17.09 -1.52 11.84
N ARG A 7 -15.97 -0.81 12.06
CA ARG A 7 -15.48 0.23 11.14
C ARG A 7 -15.08 -0.34 9.78
N LEU A 8 -14.44 -1.50 9.74
CA LEU A 8 -14.10 -2.19 8.49
C LEU A 8 -15.36 -2.58 7.71
N SER A 9 -16.39 -3.13 8.37
CA SER A 9 -17.65 -3.45 7.71
C SER A 9 -18.34 -2.21 7.14
N ILE A 10 -18.32 -1.08 7.88
CA ILE A 10 -18.86 0.20 7.40
C ILE A 10 -18.06 0.70 6.19
N LEU A 11 -16.72 0.56 6.21
CA LEU A 11 -15.86 0.94 5.10
C LEU A 11 -16.18 0.13 3.85
N LEU A 12 -16.28 -1.20 3.97
CA LEU A 12 -16.62 -2.09 2.86
C LEU A 12 -17.99 -1.76 2.27
N LEU A 13 -18.97 -1.44 3.10
CA LEU A 13 -20.30 -1.03 2.65
C LEU A 13 -20.26 0.32 1.93
N LYS A 14 -19.50 1.30 2.44
CA LYS A 14 -19.30 2.59 1.74
C LYS A 14 -18.52 2.45 0.44
N LEU A 15 -17.62 1.47 0.34
CA LEU A 15 -16.85 1.17 -0.87
C LEU A 15 -17.69 0.59 -2.01
N GLN A 16 -18.85 -0.03 -1.71
CA GLN A 16 -19.79 -0.51 -2.74
C GLN A 16 -20.41 0.65 -3.54
N PHE A 17 -20.40 1.87 -2.99
CA PHE A 17 -20.87 3.06 -3.69
C PHE A 17 -19.89 3.54 -4.78
N LEU A 18 -18.62 3.11 -4.72
CA LEU A 18 -17.61 3.49 -5.70
C LEU A 18 -17.60 2.47 -6.85
N SER A 19 -17.45 2.97 -8.08
CA SER A 19 -17.36 2.11 -9.27
C SER A 19 -16.15 1.18 -9.18
N PRO A 20 -16.28 -0.11 -9.52
CA PRO A 20 -15.15 -1.03 -9.58
C PRO A 20 -14.09 -0.51 -10.56
N CYS A 21 -12.82 -0.74 -10.24
CA CYS A 21 -11.69 -0.30 -11.05
C CYS A 21 -11.07 -1.49 -11.78
N THR A 22 -10.53 -1.28 -12.98
CA THR A 22 -9.79 -2.31 -13.73
C THR A 22 -8.64 -2.91 -12.91
N GLU A 23 -7.99 -2.08 -12.09
CA GLU A 23 -6.90 -2.47 -11.19
C GLU A 23 -7.33 -3.52 -10.15
N GLU A 24 -8.62 -3.58 -9.81
CA GLU A 24 -9.18 -4.57 -8.88
C GLU A 24 -9.09 -6.00 -9.42
N ARG A 25 -9.18 -6.19 -10.74
CA ARG A 25 -8.99 -7.51 -11.35
C ARG A 25 -7.56 -8.00 -11.17
N ILE A 26 -6.59 -7.09 -11.27
CA ILE A 26 -5.16 -7.40 -11.07
C ILE A 26 -4.94 -7.79 -9.61
N PHE A 27 -5.48 -7.03 -8.66
CA PHE A 27 -5.36 -7.36 -7.23
C PHE A 27 -6.04 -8.69 -6.88
N ASN A 28 -7.23 -8.96 -7.42
CA ASN A 28 -7.94 -10.22 -7.20
C ASN A 28 -7.18 -11.43 -7.78
N LEU A 29 -6.42 -11.25 -8.87
CA LEU A 29 -5.54 -12.29 -9.44
C LEU A 29 -4.25 -12.46 -8.63
N LEU A 30 -3.68 -11.37 -8.09
CA LEU A 30 -2.46 -11.40 -7.31
C LEU A 30 -2.64 -12.12 -5.96
N MET A 31 -3.81 -11.98 -5.32
CA MET A 31 -4.10 -12.60 -4.02
C MET A 31 -3.86 -14.12 -3.98
N PRO A 32 -4.46 -14.95 -4.85
CA PRO A 32 -4.22 -16.39 -4.86
C PRO A 32 -2.78 -16.75 -5.25
N VAL A 33 -2.15 -15.97 -6.15
CA VAL A 33 -0.76 -16.18 -6.55
C VAL A 33 0.19 -15.98 -5.37
N ILE A 34 -0.02 -14.91 -4.58
CA ILE A 34 0.71 -14.68 -3.34
C ILE A 34 0.54 -15.89 -2.44
N PHE A 35 -0.69 -16.34 -2.13
CA PHE A 35 -0.88 -17.51 -1.28
C PHE A 35 -0.21 -18.80 -1.80
N LEU A 36 -0.28 -19.06 -3.11
CA LEU A 36 0.25 -20.29 -3.71
C LEU A 36 1.79 -20.33 -3.67
N ILE A 37 2.44 -19.20 -3.99
CA ILE A 37 3.92 -19.11 -4.02
C ILE A 37 4.52 -19.44 -2.66
N HIS A 38 3.89 -19.02 -1.56
CA HIS A 38 4.41 -19.27 -0.21
C HIS A 38 4.22 -20.73 0.23
N GLY A 39 3.09 -21.34 -0.15
CA GLY A 39 2.89 -22.77 0.06
C GLY A 39 3.97 -23.59 -0.66
N VAL A 40 4.27 -23.23 -1.91
CA VAL A 40 5.35 -23.87 -2.69
C VAL A 40 6.72 -23.62 -2.06
N ALA A 41 7.01 -22.41 -1.58
CA ALA A 41 8.28 -22.09 -0.92
C ALA A 41 8.51 -22.93 0.34
N ALA A 42 7.50 -23.01 1.23
CA ALA A 42 7.58 -23.81 2.46
C ALA A 42 7.77 -25.31 2.15
N ILE A 43 7.08 -25.84 1.14
CA ILE A 43 7.25 -27.23 0.69
C ILE A 43 8.67 -27.44 0.15
N THR A 44 9.16 -26.52 -0.67
CA THR A 44 10.49 -26.61 -1.30
C THR A 44 11.60 -26.62 -0.24
N LEU A 45 11.54 -25.73 0.76
CA LEU A 45 12.46 -25.73 1.90
C LEU A 45 12.40 -27.01 2.71
N THR A 46 11.20 -27.50 2.99
CA THR A 46 11.01 -28.78 3.71
C THR A 46 11.67 -29.95 2.97
N ILE A 47 11.66 -29.93 1.63
CA ILE A 47 12.27 -30.98 0.80
C ILE A 47 13.80 -30.84 0.77
N LEU A 48 14.31 -29.63 0.57
CA LEU A 48 15.72 -29.36 0.28
C LEU A 48 16.61 -29.25 1.53
N CYS A 49 16.06 -28.88 2.69
CA CYS A 49 16.85 -28.72 3.91
C CYS A 49 17.29 -30.07 4.51
N ASP A 50 18.45 -30.06 5.15
CA ASP A 50 18.85 -31.15 6.05
C ASP A 50 17.88 -31.20 7.22
N LYS A 51 17.10 -32.27 7.28
CA LYS A 51 15.99 -32.41 8.22
C LYS A 51 16.48 -32.48 9.65
N LYS A 52 17.65 -33.06 9.91
CA LYS A 52 18.20 -33.18 11.26
C LYS A 52 18.71 -31.83 11.76
N ILE A 53 19.46 -31.11 10.92
CA ILE A 53 19.99 -29.79 11.27
C ILE A 53 18.85 -28.77 11.44
N ALA A 54 17.96 -28.69 10.45
CA ALA A 54 16.87 -27.71 10.44
C ALA A 54 15.86 -27.94 11.58
N SER A 55 15.45 -29.19 11.82
CA SER A 55 14.50 -29.49 12.91
C SER A 55 15.11 -29.21 14.29
N THR A 56 16.40 -29.51 14.50
CA THR A 56 17.09 -29.22 15.76
C THR A 56 17.19 -27.72 16.00
N ALA A 57 17.54 -26.94 14.97
CA ALA A 57 17.55 -25.48 15.05
C ALA A 57 16.14 -24.93 15.37
N TYR A 58 15.10 -25.49 14.74
CA TYR A 58 13.72 -25.09 14.96
C TYR A 58 13.13 -25.55 16.29
N ALA A 59 13.65 -26.62 16.88
CA ALA A 59 13.31 -27.12 18.20
C ALA A 59 14.20 -26.54 19.31
N PHE A 60 14.90 -25.42 19.04
CA PHE A 60 15.76 -24.72 20.01
C PHE A 60 16.88 -25.60 20.60
N GLY A 61 17.47 -26.46 19.76
CA GLY A 61 18.58 -27.33 20.13
C GLY A 61 18.17 -28.72 20.63
N ILE A 62 16.87 -29.02 20.71
CA ILE A 62 16.37 -30.34 21.09
C ILE A 62 16.39 -31.25 19.85
N GLU A 63 17.08 -32.39 19.94
CA GLU A 63 17.08 -33.39 18.88
C GLU A 63 15.69 -34.04 18.76
N VAL A 64 15.13 -34.01 17.55
CA VAL A 64 13.86 -34.64 17.24
C VAL A 64 14.14 -35.98 16.57
N GLU A 65 13.90 -37.10 17.24
CA GLU A 65 14.26 -38.43 16.70
C GLU A 65 13.34 -38.88 15.55
N SER A 66 12.06 -38.51 15.60
CA SER A 66 11.07 -38.95 14.60
C SER A 66 11.19 -38.16 13.30
N TYR A 67 11.48 -38.87 12.20
CA TYR A 67 11.58 -38.29 10.85
C TYR A 67 10.33 -37.51 10.44
N TRP A 68 9.13 -38.04 10.71
CA TRP A 68 7.87 -37.36 10.39
C TRP A 68 7.66 -36.11 11.25
N ALA A 69 8.08 -36.15 12.52
CA ALA A 69 8.02 -34.97 13.37
C ALA A 69 8.98 -33.88 12.90
N GLN A 70 10.18 -34.23 12.40
CA GLN A 70 11.10 -33.28 11.79
C GLN A 70 10.48 -32.58 10.57
N ILE A 71 9.88 -33.35 9.64
CA ILE A 71 9.22 -32.80 8.45
C ILE A 71 8.08 -31.85 8.84
N MET A 72 7.20 -32.29 9.74
CA MET A 72 6.06 -31.46 10.17
C MET A 72 6.53 -30.18 10.84
N LEU A 73 7.53 -30.27 11.72
CA LEU A 73 8.06 -29.11 12.44
C LEU A 73 8.68 -28.09 11.48
N ILE A 74 9.48 -28.53 10.51
CA ILE A 74 10.06 -27.66 9.48
C ILE A 74 8.94 -27.01 8.66
N PHE A 75 8.03 -27.80 8.10
CA PHE A 75 6.94 -27.30 7.27
C PHE A 75 6.07 -26.28 8.00
N PHE A 76 5.62 -26.59 9.21
CA PHE A 76 4.75 -25.67 9.96
C PHE A 76 5.48 -24.39 10.35
N LYS A 77 6.75 -24.47 10.75
CA LYS A 77 7.49 -23.27 11.15
C LYS A 77 7.76 -22.37 9.96
N ASP A 78 8.18 -22.93 8.83
CA ASP A 78 8.41 -22.19 7.58
C ASP A 78 7.09 -21.61 7.06
N TYR A 79 6.02 -22.40 7.05
CA TYR A 79 4.70 -21.93 6.64
C TYR A 79 4.22 -20.76 7.50
N ILE A 80 4.32 -20.86 8.84
CA ILE A 80 3.95 -19.78 9.75
C ILE A 80 4.85 -18.56 9.55
N TYR A 81 6.15 -18.77 9.36
CA TYR A 81 7.12 -17.70 9.11
C TYR A 81 6.75 -16.92 7.86
N PHE A 82 6.62 -17.60 6.71
CA PHE A 82 6.24 -17.00 5.44
C PHE A 82 4.84 -16.40 5.45
N PHE A 83 3.90 -17.02 6.16
CA PHE A 83 2.55 -16.48 6.33
C PHE A 83 2.56 -15.18 7.13
N THR A 84 3.34 -15.13 8.22
CA THR A 84 3.47 -13.93 9.05
C THR A 84 4.20 -12.82 8.30
N TYR A 85 5.26 -13.16 7.56
CA TYR A 85 5.96 -12.25 6.68
C TYR A 85 6.56 -13.02 5.48
N PRO A 86 6.27 -12.64 4.23
CA PRO A 86 5.66 -11.38 3.80
C PRO A 86 4.15 -11.46 3.48
N VAL A 87 3.48 -12.62 3.60
CA VAL A 87 2.08 -12.78 3.13
C VAL A 87 1.13 -11.82 3.83
N PHE A 88 1.02 -11.88 5.15
CA PHE A 88 0.04 -11.09 5.88
C PHE A 88 0.18 -9.57 5.62
N PRO A 89 1.39 -8.98 5.70
CA PRO A 89 1.65 -7.61 5.24
C PRO A 89 1.21 -7.38 3.79
N GLY A 90 1.56 -8.26 2.87
CA GLY A 90 1.18 -8.18 1.46
C GLY A 90 -0.33 -8.15 1.25
N LEU A 91 -1.10 -8.99 1.95
CA LEU A 91 -2.57 -8.99 1.88
C LEU A 91 -3.15 -7.68 2.37
N THR A 92 -2.65 -7.20 3.52
CA THR A 92 -3.13 -5.93 4.08
C THR A 92 -2.78 -4.74 3.17
N ALA A 93 -1.62 -4.79 2.52
CA ALA A 93 -1.20 -3.82 1.52
C ALA A 93 -2.09 -3.86 0.29
N VAL A 94 -2.42 -5.04 -0.25
CA VAL A 94 -3.33 -5.19 -1.41
C VAL A 94 -4.71 -4.63 -1.10
N VAL A 95 -5.27 -4.92 0.08
CA VAL A 95 -6.57 -4.35 0.48
C VAL A 95 -6.50 -2.82 0.53
N TYR A 96 -5.44 -2.27 1.13
CA TYR A 96 -5.24 -0.83 1.20
C TYR A 96 -5.07 -0.19 -0.18
N CYS A 97 -4.25 -0.79 -1.05
CA CYS A 97 -4.07 -0.39 -2.45
C CYS A 97 -5.39 -0.36 -3.20
N THR A 98 -6.23 -1.39 -3.04
CA THR A 98 -7.53 -1.50 -3.71
C THR A 98 -8.46 -0.36 -3.31
N ILE A 99 -8.47 -0.01 -2.01
CA ILE A 99 -9.26 1.13 -1.49
C ILE A 99 -8.76 2.44 -2.10
N CYS A 100 -7.45 2.68 -2.06
CA CYS A 100 -6.82 3.88 -2.62
C CYS A 100 -7.06 4.01 -4.13
N ALA A 101 -6.95 2.91 -4.88
CA ALA A 101 -7.21 2.83 -6.31
C ALA A 101 -8.67 3.18 -6.65
N ARG A 102 -9.64 2.62 -5.91
CA ARG A 102 -11.06 2.92 -6.09
C ARG A 102 -11.38 4.40 -5.82
N CYS A 103 -10.83 4.96 -4.75
CA CYS A 103 -11.00 6.37 -4.44
C CYS A 103 -10.38 7.25 -5.53
N SER A 104 -9.13 6.99 -5.93
CA SER A 104 -8.43 7.72 -6.99
C SER A 104 -9.20 7.67 -8.32
N ASN A 105 -9.71 6.49 -8.72
CA ASN A 105 -10.48 6.35 -9.94
C ASN A 105 -11.83 7.10 -9.88
N SER A 106 -12.48 7.10 -8.72
CA SER A 106 -13.75 7.81 -8.51
C SER A 106 -13.55 9.33 -8.57
N ILE A 107 -12.47 9.83 -7.96
CA ILE A 107 -12.06 11.25 -8.07
C ILE A 107 -11.76 11.59 -9.52
N ARG A 108 -10.94 10.80 -10.21
CA ARG A 108 -10.58 11.01 -11.62
C ARG A 108 -11.81 11.05 -12.54
N ASN A 109 -12.77 10.13 -12.34
CA ASN A 109 -14.02 10.12 -13.08
C ASN A 109 -14.87 11.37 -12.82
N LEU A 110 -14.93 11.81 -11.56
CA LEU A 110 -15.61 13.05 -11.18
C LEU A 110 -14.96 14.27 -11.84
N THR A 111 -13.63 14.36 -11.78
CA THR A 111 -12.84 15.41 -12.43
C THR A 111 -13.14 15.47 -13.93
N ARG A 112 -13.12 14.32 -14.62
CA ARG A 112 -13.45 14.22 -16.05
C ARG A 112 -14.89 14.63 -16.35
N LYS A 113 -15.84 14.31 -15.47
CA LYS A 113 -17.23 14.75 -15.64
C LYS A 113 -17.34 16.28 -15.52
N ILE A 114 -16.65 16.88 -14.56
CA ILE A 114 -16.66 18.33 -14.34
C ILE A 114 -15.99 19.06 -15.50
N SER A 115 -14.89 18.52 -16.04
CA SER A 115 -14.20 19.13 -17.18
C SER A 115 -15.11 19.23 -18.42
N THR A 116 -16.04 18.29 -18.60
CA THR A 116 -17.02 18.30 -19.71
C THR A 116 -18.20 19.27 -19.54
N TYR A 117 -18.45 19.81 -18.34
CA TYR A 117 -19.57 20.72 -18.14
C TYR A 117 -19.33 22.09 -18.80
N SER A 118 -20.40 22.63 -19.40
CA SER A 118 -20.44 24.05 -19.79
C SER A 118 -20.61 24.94 -18.55
N PRO A 119 -20.23 26.24 -18.60
CA PRO A 119 -20.42 27.18 -17.50
C PRO A 119 -21.89 27.31 -17.05
N GLU A 120 -22.84 27.12 -17.97
CA GLU A 120 -24.28 27.14 -17.71
C GLU A 120 -24.76 25.87 -17.00
N GLN A 121 -24.24 24.71 -17.40
CA GLN A 121 -24.56 23.42 -16.81
C GLN A 121 -23.96 23.26 -15.41
N PHE A 122 -22.85 23.96 -15.11
CA PHE A 122 -22.18 23.92 -13.81
C PHE A 122 -22.81 24.88 -12.77
N GLY A 123 -24.13 24.76 -12.62
CA GLY A 123 -24.95 25.52 -11.67
C GLY A 123 -24.64 25.25 -10.19
N PRO A 124 -25.25 26.00 -9.26
CA PRO A 124 -25.01 25.84 -7.82
C PRO A 124 -25.48 24.47 -7.32
N SER A 125 -26.55 23.93 -7.91
CA SER A 125 -27.07 22.59 -7.62
C SER A 125 -26.07 21.49 -7.99
N GLU A 126 -25.41 21.59 -9.13
CA GLU A 126 -24.36 20.64 -9.56
C GLU A 126 -23.10 20.78 -8.70
N GLN A 127 -22.71 22.01 -8.34
CA GLN A 127 -21.61 22.24 -7.39
C GLN A 127 -21.87 21.55 -6.04
N ILE A 128 -23.07 21.71 -5.47
CA ILE A 128 -23.46 21.04 -4.23
C ILE A 128 -23.42 19.51 -4.38
N LYS A 129 -23.87 18.95 -5.51
CA LYS A 129 -23.79 17.50 -5.76
C LYS A 129 -22.34 17.01 -5.79
N VAL A 130 -21.46 17.72 -6.48
CA VAL A 130 -20.03 17.39 -6.53
C VAL A 130 -19.41 17.46 -5.13
N LEU A 131 -19.73 18.49 -4.35
CA LEU A 131 -19.23 18.65 -2.99
C LEU A 131 -19.70 17.56 -2.05
N ARG A 132 -20.98 17.16 -2.12
CA ARG A 132 -21.49 16.00 -1.35
C ARG A 132 -20.77 14.72 -1.75
N TYR A 133 -20.48 14.52 -3.04
CA TYR A 133 -19.75 13.35 -3.51
C TYR A 133 -18.30 13.35 -3.00
N LYS A 134 -17.61 14.49 -3.07
CA LYS A 134 -16.28 14.68 -2.48
C LYS A 134 -16.28 14.39 -0.97
N ALA A 135 -17.26 14.92 -0.23
CA ALA A 135 -17.36 14.70 1.21
C ALA A 135 -17.52 13.22 1.58
N LYS A 136 -18.24 12.43 0.77
CA LYS A 136 -18.33 10.98 0.94
C LYS A 136 -16.99 10.29 0.74
N ILE A 137 -16.22 10.70 -0.27
CA ILE A 137 -14.86 10.17 -0.49
C ILE A 137 -13.94 10.56 0.67
N ASP A 138 -13.95 11.83 1.09
CA ASP A 138 -13.16 12.32 2.24
C ASP A 138 -13.48 11.50 3.52
N GLU A 139 -14.73 11.12 3.75
CA GLU A 139 -15.13 10.25 4.86
C GLU A 139 -14.54 8.83 4.73
N ILE A 140 -14.60 8.22 3.54
CA ILE A 140 -14.01 6.90 3.26
C ILE A 140 -12.50 6.94 3.51
N LEU A 141 -11.82 7.98 3.03
CA LEU A 141 -10.39 8.18 3.20
C LEU A 141 -10.01 8.33 4.67
N LYS A 142 -10.77 9.12 5.44
CA LYS A 142 -10.56 9.25 6.89
C LYS A 142 -10.72 7.93 7.63
N ILE A 143 -11.78 7.16 7.34
CA ILE A 143 -11.98 5.84 7.96
C ILE A 143 -10.84 4.89 7.58
N THR A 144 -10.38 4.94 6.33
CA THR A 144 -9.27 4.12 5.84
C THR A 144 -7.99 4.45 6.60
N GLN A 145 -7.65 5.74 6.72
CA GLN A 145 -6.51 6.22 7.50
C GLN A 145 -6.60 5.73 8.96
N GLU A 146 -7.74 5.88 9.64
CA GLU A 146 -7.90 5.43 11.04
C GLU A 146 -7.73 3.91 11.23
N ILE A 147 -8.05 3.10 10.22
CA ILE A 147 -7.93 1.64 10.27
C ILE A 147 -6.51 1.20 9.94
N PHE A 148 -5.92 1.77 8.88
CA PHE A 148 -4.70 1.30 8.27
C PHE A 148 -3.46 2.09 8.66
N SER A 149 -3.55 3.21 9.38
CA SER A 149 -2.37 4.01 9.77
C SER A 149 -1.30 3.19 10.50
N ALA A 150 -1.69 2.44 11.55
CA ALA A 150 -0.75 1.58 12.29
C ALA A 150 -0.31 0.34 11.49
N PRO A 151 -1.21 -0.45 10.87
CA PRO A 151 -0.80 -1.57 10.00
C PRO A 151 0.15 -1.16 8.87
N SER A 152 -0.11 -0.01 8.24
CA SER A 152 0.72 0.49 7.14
C SER A 152 2.09 0.96 7.61
N PHE A 153 2.17 1.60 8.78
CA PHE A 153 3.47 1.90 9.39
C PHE A 153 4.26 0.63 9.68
N CYS A 154 3.63 -0.36 10.33
CA CYS A 154 4.29 -1.62 10.69
C CYS A 154 4.80 -2.37 9.46
N TRP A 155 4.01 -2.49 8.38
CA TRP A 155 4.49 -3.17 7.19
C TRP A 155 5.59 -2.38 6.48
N ILE A 156 5.56 -1.03 6.49
CA ILE A 156 6.59 -0.22 5.79
C ILE A 156 7.93 -0.42 6.50
N VAL A 157 7.93 -0.38 7.82
CA VAL A 157 9.13 -0.61 8.63
C VAL A 157 9.63 -2.03 8.41
N ALA A 158 8.75 -3.03 8.51
CA ALA A 158 9.13 -4.43 8.30
C ALA A 158 9.74 -4.64 6.89
N SER A 159 9.07 -4.17 5.84
CA SER A 159 9.58 -4.29 4.46
C SER A 159 10.85 -3.50 4.21
N SER A 160 11.01 -2.33 4.85
CA SER A 160 12.26 -1.56 4.77
C SER A 160 13.41 -2.34 5.40
N VAL A 161 13.22 -2.84 6.62
CA VAL A 161 14.21 -3.65 7.33
C VAL A 161 14.57 -4.89 6.53
N SER A 162 13.59 -5.63 6.01
CA SER A 162 13.84 -6.81 5.17
C SER A 162 14.64 -6.47 3.91
N CYS A 163 14.33 -5.36 3.24
CA CYS A 163 15.11 -4.90 2.09
C CYS A 163 16.57 -4.61 2.47
N TYR A 164 16.82 -3.89 3.57
CA TYR A 164 18.19 -3.59 4.03
C TYR A 164 18.93 -4.84 4.50
N SER A 165 18.27 -5.74 5.22
CA SER A 165 18.87 -7.01 5.66
C SER A 165 19.27 -7.88 4.47
N MET A 166 18.40 -8.01 3.46
CA MET A 166 18.72 -8.74 2.25
C MET A 166 19.87 -8.08 1.49
N LEU A 167 19.84 -6.75 1.32
CA LEU A 167 20.94 -6.00 0.71
C LEU A 167 22.27 -6.23 1.46
N GLY A 168 22.26 -6.21 2.78
CA GLY A 168 23.44 -6.49 3.60
C GLY A 168 23.96 -7.91 3.38
N LEU A 169 23.07 -8.91 3.34
CA LEU A 169 23.43 -10.29 2.99
C LEU A 169 24.01 -10.39 1.57
N TYR A 170 23.43 -9.69 0.60
CA TYR A 170 23.97 -9.65 -0.76
C TYR A 170 25.40 -9.10 -0.85
N LEU A 171 25.68 -8.07 -0.06
CA LEU A 171 26.98 -7.41 -0.08
C LEU A 171 28.03 -8.15 0.75
N MET A 172 27.64 -8.75 1.89
CA MET A 172 28.56 -9.42 2.81
C MET A 172 28.76 -10.91 2.49
N SER A 173 27.72 -11.62 2.06
CA SER A 173 27.80 -13.04 1.77
C SER A 173 27.91 -13.27 0.26
N ARG A 174 28.93 -14.05 -0.15
CA ARG A 174 29.00 -14.66 -1.48
C ARG A 174 27.97 -15.79 -1.59
N LEU A 175 26.68 -15.47 -1.41
CA LEU A 175 25.59 -16.43 -1.55
C LEU A 175 25.70 -17.06 -2.95
N GLN A 176 25.75 -18.39 -3.01
CA GLN A 176 25.83 -19.14 -4.26
C GLN A 176 24.73 -20.19 -4.30
N GLY A 177 24.16 -20.42 -5.48
CA GLY A 177 23.14 -21.44 -5.69
C GLY A 177 21.75 -21.05 -5.15
N ILE A 178 21.09 -21.99 -4.49
CA ILE A 178 19.67 -21.89 -4.08
C ILE A 178 19.42 -20.75 -3.07
N PRO A 179 20.26 -20.53 -2.03
CA PRO A 179 20.06 -19.45 -1.07
C PRO A 179 20.11 -18.04 -1.67
N LEU A 180 20.88 -17.87 -2.77
CA LEU A 180 20.94 -16.61 -3.52
C LEU A 180 19.58 -16.31 -4.18
N ILE A 181 19.01 -17.29 -4.87
CA ILE A 181 17.72 -17.13 -5.57
C ILE A 181 16.59 -16.88 -4.57
N GLU A 182 16.61 -17.58 -3.44
CA GLU A 182 15.63 -17.41 -2.37
C GLU A 182 15.71 -16.02 -1.73
N GLY A 183 16.91 -15.59 -1.33
CA GLY A 183 17.14 -14.24 -0.81
C GLY A 183 16.76 -13.15 -1.82
N ALA A 184 16.95 -13.39 -3.12
CA ALA A 184 16.63 -12.44 -4.19
C ALA A 184 15.13 -12.25 -4.28
N SER A 185 14.43 -13.38 -4.32
CA SER A 185 12.97 -13.42 -4.39
C SER A 185 12.36 -12.73 -3.17
N PHE A 186 12.88 -13.01 -1.97
CA PHE A 186 12.41 -12.39 -0.74
C PHE A 186 12.69 -10.87 -0.69
N GLY A 187 13.87 -10.45 -1.13
CA GLY A 187 14.23 -9.03 -1.26
C GLY A 187 13.34 -8.28 -2.25
N ILE A 188 13.13 -8.85 -3.44
CA ILE A 188 12.26 -8.28 -4.48
C ILE A 188 10.82 -8.16 -3.97
N ILE A 189 10.27 -9.21 -3.34
CA ILE A 189 8.90 -9.18 -2.80
C ILE A 189 8.78 -8.10 -1.72
N SER A 190 9.75 -8.00 -0.82
CA SER A 190 9.77 -6.97 0.24
C SER A 190 9.82 -5.56 -0.37
N PHE A 191 10.62 -5.37 -1.41
CA PHE A 191 10.72 -4.11 -2.13
C PHE A 191 9.40 -3.74 -2.84
N LEU A 192 8.76 -4.71 -3.50
CA LEU A 192 7.46 -4.51 -4.14
C LEU A 192 6.35 -4.18 -3.12
N CYS A 193 6.33 -4.88 -1.97
CA CYS A 193 5.40 -4.61 -0.87
C CYS A 193 5.57 -3.21 -0.27
N LEU A 194 6.74 -2.60 -0.42
CA LEU A 194 7.02 -1.25 0.02
C LEU A 194 6.63 -0.22 -1.05
N ILE A 195 7.08 -0.40 -2.30
CA ILE A 195 6.95 0.60 -3.36
C ILE A 195 5.51 0.71 -3.88
N VAL A 196 4.86 -0.42 -4.15
CA VAL A 196 3.53 -0.44 -4.78
C VAL A 196 2.48 0.29 -3.92
N PRO A 197 2.36 0.03 -2.60
CA PRO A 197 1.37 0.72 -1.78
C PRO A 197 1.65 2.20 -1.59
N LEU A 198 2.92 2.58 -1.47
CA LEU A 198 3.32 3.99 -1.39
C LEU A 198 3.02 4.74 -2.68
N TRP A 199 3.25 4.11 -3.84
CA TRP A 199 2.96 4.70 -5.13
C TRP A 199 1.45 4.90 -5.35
N ILE A 200 0.65 3.88 -5.06
CA ILE A 200 -0.81 3.95 -5.22
C ILE A 200 -1.42 4.95 -4.24
N ALA A 201 -1.00 4.91 -2.96
CA ALA A 201 -1.45 5.88 -1.97
C ALA A 201 -1.02 7.31 -2.32
N GLY A 202 0.19 7.47 -2.87
CA GLY A 202 0.72 8.76 -3.35
C GLY A 202 0.04 9.29 -4.61
N THR A 203 -0.71 8.46 -5.35
CA THR A 203 -1.51 8.89 -6.51
C THR A 203 -2.77 9.64 -6.08
N LEU A 204 -3.35 9.26 -4.95
CA LEU A 204 -4.57 9.87 -4.43
C LEU A 204 -4.49 11.40 -4.20
N PRO A 205 -3.47 11.96 -3.50
CA PRO A 205 -3.38 13.41 -3.31
C PRO A 205 -3.21 14.16 -4.63
N VAL A 206 -2.56 13.55 -5.64
CA VAL A 206 -2.41 14.14 -6.98
C VAL A 206 -3.77 14.27 -7.67
N GLU A 207 -4.59 13.22 -7.63
CA GLU A 207 -5.94 13.26 -8.23
C GLU A 207 -6.89 14.20 -7.48
N LEU A 208 -6.75 14.31 -6.16
CA LEU A 208 -7.52 15.26 -5.34
C LEU A 208 -7.16 16.71 -5.69
N ASN A 209 -5.89 17.01 -5.92
CA ASN A 209 -5.43 18.34 -6.31
C ASN A 209 -5.94 18.72 -7.72
N LYS A 210 -5.88 17.79 -8.68
CA LYS A 210 -6.49 18.00 -10.01
C LYS A 210 -7.98 18.28 -9.94
N LEU A 211 -8.72 17.56 -9.08
CA LEU A 211 -10.14 17.82 -8.87
C LEU A 211 -10.36 19.25 -8.35
N LYS A 212 -9.57 19.69 -7.39
CA LYS A 212 -9.62 21.04 -6.80
C LYS A 212 -9.33 22.11 -7.84
N GLU A 213 -8.30 21.94 -8.65
CA GLU A 213 -7.93 22.84 -9.75
C GLU A 213 -9.04 22.93 -10.80
N THR A 214 -9.56 21.78 -11.26
CA THR A 214 -10.65 21.74 -12.26
C THR A 214 -11.92 22.39 -11.74
N LEU A 215 -12.25 22.17 -10.46
CA LEU A 215 -13.37 22.83 -9.80
C LEU A 215 -13.18 24.34 -9.73
N TYR A 216 -11.98 24.79 -9.38
CA TYR A 216 -11.64 26.20 -9.32
C TYR A 216 -11.78 26.86 -10.69
N GLU A 217 -11.18 26.28 -11.72
CA GLU A 217 -11.21 26.79 -13.09
C GLU A 217 -12.65 26.94 -13.60
N LYS A 218 -13.48 25.90 -13.43
CA LYS A 218 -14.89 25.93 -13.88
C LYS A 218 -15.73 26.92 -13.08
N ALA A 219 -15.53 26.99 -11.77
CA ALA A 219 -16.22 27.94 -10.92
C ALA A 219 -15.83 29.39 -11.26
N TYR A 220 -14.55 29.62 -11.59
CA TYR A 220 -14.02 30.91 -12.01
C TYR A 220 -14.57 31.35 -13.37
N LEU A 221 -14.55 30.46 -14.37
CA LEU A 221 -15.14 30.74 -15.69
C LEU A 221 -16.62 31.12 -15.57
N ARG A 222 -17.39 30.39 -14.77
CA ARG A 222 -18.80 30.73 -14.51
C ARG A 222 -18.97 32.09 -13.83
N TRP A 223 -18.06 32.46 -12.93
CA TRP A 223 -18.09 33.77 -12.27
C TRP A 223 -17.85 34.90 -13.27
N ILE A 224 -16.87 34.76 -14.16
CA ILE A 224 -16.63 35.73 -15.24
C ILE A 224 -17.86 35.86 -16.13
N SER A 225 -18.44 34.73 -16.55
CA SER A 225 -19.57 34.72 -17.48
C SER A 225 -20.86 35.30 -16.89
N PHE A 226 -21.11 35.12 -15.59
CA PHE A 226 -22.41 35.44 -14.98
C PHE A 226 -22.38 36.50 -13.86
N LYS A 227 -21.22 37.01 -13.46
CA LYS A 227 -21.04 38.10 -12.45
C LYS A 227 -21.82 37.90 -11.13
N PHE A 228 -21.94 36.67 -10.62
CA PHE A 228 -22.61 36.41 -9.34
C PHE A 228 -21.65 36.61 -8.14
N PRO A 229 -21.87 37.61 -7.24
CA PRO A 229 -20.96 37.89 -6.13
C PRO A 229 -21.11 36.94 -4.93
N SER A 230 -22.28 36.32 -4.76
CA SER A 230 -22.64 35.57 -3.55
C SER A 230 -22.01 34.16 -3.44
N GLU A 231 -21.45 33.62 -4.53
CA GLU A 231 -20.78 32.31 -4.52
C GLU A 231 -19.32 32.39 -4.01
N GLN A 232 -18.76 33.59 -3.77
CA GLN A 232 -17.33 33.78 -3.48
C GLN A 232 -16.90 33.30 -2.07
N ASN A 233 -17.75 33.46 -1.06
CA ASN A 233 -17.38 33.19 0.34
C ASN A 233 -17.44 31.69 0.70
N SER A 234 -18.45 30.95 0.22
CA SER A 234 -18.53 29.49 0.45
C SER A 234 -17.47 28.72 -0.34
N ARG A 235 -16.94 29.31 -1.43
CA ARG A 235 -15.88 28.72 -2.28
C ARG A 235 -14.51 28.72 -1.58
N ARG A 236 -14.15 29.81 -0.89
CA ARG A 236 -12.84 29.91 -0.20
C ARG A 236 -12.71 28.85 0.89
N GLU A 237 -13.73 28.69 1.72
CA GLU A 237 -13.70 27.78 2.88
C GLU A 237 -13.65 26.29 2.48
N ILE A 238 -14.22 25.93 1.32
CA ILE A 238 -14.24 24.56 0.79
C ILE A 238 -12.95 24.23 0.02
N LEU A 239 -12.35 25.22 -0.63
CA LEU A 239 -11.03 25.10 -1.29
C LEU A 239 -9.86 25.19 -0.31
N ASP A 240 -10.00 25.85 0.84
CA ASP A 240 -8.91 25.96 1.82
C ASP A 240 -8.67 24.69 2.63
N LYS A 241 -9.56 23.70 2.52
CA LYS A 241 -9.40 22.44 3.24
C LYS A 241 -8.12 21.75 2.74
N SER A 242 -7.17 21.57 3.66
CA SER A 242 -5.83 21.03 3.42
C SER A 242 -5.84 19.75 2.58
N ASP A 243 -4.88 19.61 1.67
CA ASP A 243 -4.70 18.44 0.83
C ASP A 243 -4.60 17.18 1.70
N PHE A 244 -5.57 16.26 1.52
CA PHE A 244 -5.59 15.02 2.27
C PHE A 244 -4.38 14.17 1.88
N THR A 245 -3.53 13.87 2.85
CA THR A 245 -2.38 12.97 2.69
C THR A 245 -2.48 11.85 3.71
N PHE A 246 -2.27 10.61 3.24
CA PHE A 246 -2.23 9.47 4.15
C PHE A 246 -0.93 9.49 4.97
N THR A 247 -1.02 9.05 6.22
CA THR A 247 0.14 8.99 7.13
C THR A 247 0.24 7.64 7.85
N GLY A 248 1.43 7.08 7.93
CA GLY A 248 1.74 5.96 8.81
C GLY A 248 2.02 6.47 10.21
N CYS A 249 1.06 6.31 11.12
CA CYS A 249 1.10 6.80 12.51
C CYS A 249 1.46 8.30 12.65
N ASP A 250 1.11 9.15 11.68
CA ASP A 250 1.54 10.56 11.61
C ASP A 250 3.06 10.79 11.53
N ILE A 251 3.84 9.73 11.36
CA ILE A 251 5.31 9.76 11.24
C ILE A 251 5.73 9.77 9.77
N ILE A 252 5.12 8.90 8.95
CA ILE A 252 5.48 8.75 7.53
C ILE A 252 4.35 9.29 6.66
N SER A 253 4.60 10.38 5.95
CA SER A 253 3.65 10.87 4.94
C SER A 253 3.77 10.09 3.63
N TYR A 254 2.66 9.58 3.11
CA TYR A 254 2.61 8.86 1.83
C TYR A 254 2.44 9.85 0.69
N ARG A 255 3.56 10.42 0.24
CA ARG A 255 3.63 11.29 -0.93
C ARG A 255 4.16 10.50 -2.13
N ARG A 256 3.92 11.01 -3.34
CA ARG A 256 4.50 10.44 -4.57
C ARG A 256 6.03 10.45 -4.57
N SER A 257 6.66 11.31 -3.75
CA SER A 257 8.11 11.35 -3.52
C SER A 257 8.61 10.25 -2.58
N SER A 258 7.75 9.66 -1.73
CA SER A 258 8.17 8.70 -0.70
C SER A 258 8.85 7.43 -1.27
N PRO A 259 8.36 6.82 -2.37
CA PRO A 259 9.07 5.72 -3.02
C PRO A 259 10.49 6.09 -3.46
N PHE A 260 10.67 7.29 -4.04
CA PHE A 260 11.98 7.76 -4.49
C PHE A 260 12.95 7.99 -3.34
N LEU A 261 12.45 8.47 -2.20
CA LEU A 261 13.27 8.63 -0.99
C LEU A 261 13.81 7.28 -0.50
N ILE A 262 12.97 6.24 -0.55
CA ILE A 262 13.37 4.89 -0.10
C ILE A 262 14.33 4.22 -1.09
N VAL A 263 14.12 4.40 -2.40
CA VAL A 263 15.07 3.96 -3.42
C VAL A 263 16.41 4.69 -3.25
N GLY A 264 16.36 6.01 -3.05
CA GLY A 264 17.54 6.82 -2.79
C GLY A 264 18.32 6.34 -1.58
N SER A 265 17.64 6.08 -0.46
CA SER A 265 18.30 5.56 0.75
C SER A 265 18.90 4.18 0.52
N LEU A 266 18.22 3.27 -0.18
CA LEU A 266 18.78 1.96 -0.56
C LEU A 266 20.08 2.11 -1.36
N VAL A 267 20.10 2.99 -2.36
CA VAL A 267 21.30 3.27 -3.16
C VAL A 267 22.41 3.86 -2.28
N THR A 268 22.10 4.85 -1.43
CA THR A 268 23.08 5.47 -0.53
C THR A 268 23.71 4.45 0.42
N TYR A 269 22.91 3.58 1.05
CA TYR A 269 23.43 2.54 1.93
C TYR A 269 24.24 1.49 1.17
N THR A 270 23.83 1.12 -0.05
CA THR A 270 24.62 0.23 -0.91
C THR A 270 26.00 0.81 -1.19
N VAL A 271 26.07 2.08 -1.63
CA VAL A 271 27.33 2.77 -1.90
C VAL A 271 28.18 2.89 -0.65
N LEU A 272 27.57 3.21 0.50
CA LEU A 272 28.27 3.34 1.77
C LEU A 272 28.92 2.01 2.18
N ILE A 273 28.19 0.90 2.09
CA ILE A 273 28.70 -0.43 2.45
C ILE A 273 29.85 -0.84 1.52
N ILE A 274 29.72 -0.62 0.20
CA ILE A 274 30.78 -0.93 -0.77
C ILE A 274 32.03 -0.06 -0.53
N SER A 275 31.84 1.19 -0.07
CA SER A 275 32.92 2.15 0.16
C SER A 275 33.59 1.99 1.53
N MET A 276 33.06 1.13 2.41
CA MET A 276 33.74 0.82 3.66
C MET A 276 34.94 -0.10 3.35
N PRO A 277 36.17 0.31 3.68
CA PRO A 277 37.33 -0.57 3.55
C PRO A 277 37.12 -1.81 4.43
N GLU A 278 37.45 -2.99 3.89
CA GLU A 278 37.36 -4.28 4.59
C GLU A 278 37.98 -4.15 6.00
N ILE A 279 37.19 -4.46 7.03
CA ILE A 279 37.67 -4.64 8.42
C ILE A 279 38.11 -6.09 8.58
#